data_AF-D3VGC1-F1
#
_entry.id   AF-D3VGC1-F1
#
_cell.length_a   1.000
_cell.length_b   1.000
_cell.length_c   1.000
_cell.angle_alpha   90.00
_cell.angle_beta   90.00
_cell.angle_gamma   90.00
#
_symmetry.space_group_name_H-M   'P 1'
#
loop_
_entity.id
_entity.type
_entity.pdbx_description
1 polymer ?
#
loop_
_entity_poly.entity_id
_entity_poly.type
_entity_poly.pdbx_seq_one_letter_code
_entity_poly.pdbx_strand_id
1 'polypeptide(L)'
;MRGCPQGSILSPVLANIYLHYVIDEWFDEISRSHIHGRAEMVRYADDMVFTFEFLSEAKRFYKVLPKRLNKYGLELHDDKS
;
A
#
# COMPACT_ATOMS: atom_id res chain seq x y z
N MET A 1 -15.66 -26.36 15.75
CA MET A 1 -16.69 -25.85 14.82
C MET A 1 -17.17 -24.50 15.33
N ARG A 2 -16.63 -23.40 14.81
CA ARG A 2 -17.24 -22.06 14.90
C ARG A 2 -16.93 -21.37 13.58
N GLY A 3 -17.75 -21.70 12.58
CA GLY A 3 -17.81 -20.93 11.34
C GLY A 3 -18.43 -19.58 11.69
N CYS A 4 -17.70 -18.51 11.41
CA CYS A 4 -18.30 -17.18 11.37
C CYS A 4 -18.95 -17.00 9.99
N PRO A 5 -20.16 -16.42 9.90
CA PRO A 5 -20.93 -16.35 8.67
C PRO A 5 -20.23 -15.42 7.66
N GLN A 6 -20.05 -15.94 6.44
CA GLN A 6 -19.74 -15.26 5.18
C GLN A 6 -19.63 -13.73 5.26
N GLY A 7 -18.38 -13.26 5.18
CA GLY A 7 -18.05 -11.84 5.06
C GLY A 7 -18.81 -11.22 3.90
N SER A 8 -19.57 -10.17 4.22
CA SER A 8 -20.26 -9.33 3.25
C SER A 8 -19.34 -9.01 2.07
N ILE A 9 -19.81 -9.22 0.86
CA ILE A 9 -19.21 -8.79 -0.42
C ILE A 9 -18.78 -7.30 -0.45
N LEU A 10 -19.23 -6.50 0.52
CA LEU A 10 -18.78 -5.12 0.74
C LEU A 10 -17.35 -5.03 1.30
N SER A 11 -16.87 -6.06 2.00
CA SER A 11 -15.58 -6.01 2.71
C SER A 11 -14.37 -5.82 1.77
N PRO A 12 -14.24 -6.52 0.63
CA PRO A 12 -13.14 -6.28 -0.31
C PRO A 12 -13.24 -4.93 -1.01
N VAL A 13 -14.46 -4.45 -1.28
CA VAL A 13 -14.69 -3.16 -1.93
C VAL A 13 -14.33 -2.01 -0.99
N LEU A 14 -14.78 -2.07 0.27
CA LEU A 14 -14.46 -1.08 1.29
C LEU A 14 -12.97 -1.04 1.60
N ALA A 15 -12.31 -2.21 1.69
CA ALA A 15 -10.87 -2.28 1.84
C ALA A 15 -10.13 -1.63 0.65
N ASN A 16 -10.59 -1.88 -0.59
CA ASN A 16 -10.00 -1.27 -1.78
C ASN A 16 -10.17 0.25 -1.86
N ILE A 17 -11.31 0.77 -1.44
CA ILE A 17 -11.56 2.22 -1.33
C ILE A 17 -10.68 2.81 -0.23
N TYR A 18 -10.54 2.11 0.91
CA TYR A 18 -9.68 2.57 1.99
C TYR A 18 -8.22 2.65 1.58
N LEU A 19 -7.70 1.62 0.89
CA LEU A 19 -6.34 1.60 0.35
C LEU A 19 -6.09 2.71 -0.67
N HIS A 20 -7.12 3.10 -1.44
CA HIS A 20 -7.01 4.22 -2.36
C HIS A 20 -6.63 5.53 -1.64
N TYR A 21 -7.33 5.87 -0.57
CA TYR A 21 -7.05 7.08 0.20
C TYR A 21 -5.76 6.98 1.02
N VAL A 22 -5.45 5.80 1.56
CA VAL A 22 -4.28 5.63 2.44
C VAL A 22 -2.97 5.60 1.66
N ILE A 23 -2.97 4.93 0.50
CA ILE A 23 -1.78 4.63 -0.29
C ILE A 23 -1.78 5.34 -1.64
N ASP A 24 -2.83 5.20 -2.46
CA ASP A 24 -2.78 5.68 -3.85
C ASP A 24 -2.58 7.20 -3.92
N GLU A 25 -3.41 7.97 -3.20
CA GLU A 25 -3.29 9.44 -3.14
C GLU A 25 -1.97 9.89 -2.50
N TRP A 26 -1.55 9.19 -1.44
CA TRP A 26 -0.30 9.49 -0.75
C TRP A 26 0.93 9.23 -1.64
N PHE A 27 0.91 8.14 -2.42
CA PHE A 27 1.99 7.79 -3.32
C PHE A 27 2.10 8.81 -4.47
N ASP A 28 0.98 9.26 -5.05
CA ASP A 28 1.00 10.32 -6.07
C ASP A 28 1.60 11.62 -5.51
N GLU A 29 1.28 12.00 -4.27
CA GLU A 29 1.85 13.17 -3.62
C GLU A 29 3.37 13.06 -3.44
N ILE A 30 3.86 11.98 -2.83
CA ILE A 30 5.29 11.83 -2.54
C ILE A 30 6.13 11.52 -3.78
N SER A 31 5.56 10.88 -4.80
CA SER A 31 6.28 10.57 -6.05
C SER A 31 6.69 11.84 -6.79
N ARG A 32 5.93 12.92 -6.63
CA ARG A 32 6.20 14.23 -7.24
C ARG A 32 7.11 15.13 -6.39
N SER A 33 7.09 14.96 -5.08
CA SER A 33 7.67 15.94 -4.14
C SER A 33 8.85 15.41 -3.32
N HIS A 34 8.93 14.10 -3.09
CA HIS A 34 9.91 13.51 -2.19
C HIS A 34 10.81 12.48 -2.87
N ILE A 35 10.35 11.78 -3.91
CA ILE A 35 11.12 10.73 -4.60
C ILE A 35 11.93 11.35 -5.75
N HIS A 36 13.21 10.99 -5.83
CA HIS A 36 14.07 11.38 -6.95
C HIS A 36 13.98 10.33 -8.07
N GLY A 37 13.94 10.78 -9.33
CA GLY A 37 13.79 9.89 -10.50
C GLY A 37 12.37 9.36 -10.67
N ARG A 38 12.21 8.37 -11.56
CA ARG A 38 10.90 7.75 -11.82
C ARG A 38 10.49 6.81 -10.70
N ALA A 39 9.21 6.89 -10.32
CA ALA A 39 8.57 5.96 -9.42
C ALA A 39 7.14 5.69 -9.90
N GLU A 40 6.75 4.42 -9.93
CA GLU A 40 5.42 4.00 -10.36
C GLU A 40 4.84 3.00 -9.35
N MET A 41 3.52 2.92 -9.31
CA MET A 41 2.79 1.98 -8.48
C MET A 41 1.74 1.29 -9.33
N VAL A 42 1.65 -0.03 -9.20
CA VAL A 42 0.61 -0.86 -9.80
C VAL A 42 -0.12 -1.57 -8.67
N ARG A 43 -1.45 -1.49 -8.67
CA ARG A 43 -2.31 -2.13 -7.66
C ARG A 43 -3.33 -3.04 -8.32
N TYR A 44 -3.49 -4.24 -7.76
CA TYR A 44 -4.52 -5.20 -8.13
C TYR A 44 -5.21 -5.70 -6.86
N ALA A 45 -6.43 -5.20 -6.61
CA ALA A 45 -7.12 -5.39 -5.34
C ALA A 45 -6.23 -4.99 -4.13
N ASP A 46 -5.96 -5.94 -3.23
CA ASP A 46 -5.10 -5.79 -2.05
C ASP A 46 -3.60 -5.91 -2.36
N ASP A 47 -3.23 -6.41 -3.54
CA ASP A 47 -1.84 -6.53 -3.96
C ASP A 47 -1.32 -5.24 -4.60
N MET A 48 -0.10 -4.84 -4.23
CA MET A 48 0.55 -3.63 -4.71
C MET A 48 2.03 -3.86 -5.01
N VAL A 49 2.50 -3.27 -6.10
CA VAL A 49 3.89 -3.29 -6.53
C VAL A 49 4.34 -1.86 -6.75
N PHE A 50 5.49 -1.51 -6.18
CA PHE A 50 6.12 -0.21 -6.34
C PHE A 50 7.43 -0.37 -7.09
N THR A 51 7.65 0.45 -8.12
CA THR A 51 8.88 0.48 -8.89
C THR A 51 9.58 1.82 -8.70
N PHE A 52 10.91 1.79 -8.70
CA PHE A 52 11.75 2.97 -8.49
C PHE A 52 12.93 2.90 -9.44
N GLU A 53 13.32 4.04 -10.00
CA GLU A 53 14.53 4.18 -10.82
C GLU A 53 15.80 3.96 -10.00
N PHE A 54 15.79 4.39 -8.72
CA PHE A 54 16.94 4.27 -7.83
C PHE A 54 16.66 3.33 -6.64
N LEU A 55 17.59 2.40 -6.39
CA LEU A 55 17.53 1.49 -5.24
C LEU A 55 17.53 2.23 -3.90
N SER A 56 18.18 3.39 -3.81
CA SER A 56 18.17 4.24 -2.61
C SER A 56 16.77 4.72 -2.27
N GLU A 57 15.98 5.10 -3.28
CA GLU A 57 14.59 5.53 -3.14
C GLU A 57 13.71 4.36 -2.72
N ALA A 58 13.86 3.19 -3.37
CA ALA A 58 13.15 1.96 -2.97
C ALA A 58 13.41 1.59 -1.50
N LYS A 59 14.67 1.59 -1.06
CA LYS A 59 15.06 1.30 0.33
C LYS A 59 14.52 2.33 1.32
N ARG A 60 14.49 3.61 0.93
CA ARG A 60 13.94 4.67 1.77
C ARG A 60 12.43 4.55 1.88
N PHE A 61 11.75 4.32 0.76
CA PHE A 61 10.31 4.10 0.70
C PHE A 61 9.89 2.88 1.53
N TYR A 62 10.61 1.76 1.41
CA TYR A 62 10.33 0.53 2.18
C TYR A 62 10.38 0.75 3.71
N LYS A 63 11.19 1.70 4.19
CA LYS A 63 11.25 2.07 5.62
C LYS A 63 10.12 2.98 6.07
N VAL A 64 9.51 3.71 5.14
CA VAL A 64 8.44 4.70 5.41
C VAL A 64 7.07 4.07 5.25
N LEU A 65 6.91 3.15 4.30
CA LEU A 65 5.63 2.50 3.99
C LEU A 65 4.97 1.83 5.22
N PRO A 66 5.66 1.01 6.04
CA PRO A 66 5.05 0.45 7.25
C PRO A 66 4.58 1.52 8.24
N LYS A 67 5.31 2.64 8.34
CA LYS A 67 4.92 3.76 9.23
C LYS A 67 3.66 4.46 8.72
N ARG A 68 3.55 4.63 7.40
CA ARG A 68 2.34 5.16 6.77
C ARG A 68 1.16 4.25 7.07
N LEU A 69 1.30 2.94 6.86
CA LEU A 69 0.22 1.97 7.08
C LEU A 69 -0.21 1.88 8.54
N ASN A 70 0.74 1.85 9.48
CA ASN A 70 0.46 1.82 10.91
C ASN A 70 -0.34 3.05 11.38
N LYS A 71 -0.15 4.23 10.77
CA LYS A 71 -0.96 5.42 11.07
C LYS A 71 -2.46 5.20 10.83
N TYR A 72 -2.80 4.28 9.94
CA TYR A 72 -4.15 3.92 9.54
C TYR A 72 -4.56 2.52 10.07
N GLY A 73 -3.79 1.95 11.00
CA GLY A 73 -4.07 0.63 11.59
C GLY A 73 -3.92 -0.54 10.61
N LEU A 74 -3.13 -0.36 9.54
CA LEU A 74 -2.82 -1.39 8.56
C LEU A 74 -1.41 -1.93 8.80
N GLU A 75 -1.24 -3.24 8.62
CA GLU A 75 0.06 -3.93 8.68
C GLU A 75 0.42 -4.52 7.32
N LEU A 76 1.72 -4.55 7.00
CA LEU A 76 2.23 -5.31 5.85
C LEU A 76 2.33 -6.78 6.25
N HIS A 77 1.82 -7.66 5.38
CA HIS A 77 2.12 -9.08 5.48
C HIS A 77 3.55 -9.31 4.99
N ASP A 78 4.46 -9.64 5.91
CA ASP A 78 5.88 -9.90 5.64
C ASP A 78 6.14 -11.12 4.72
N ASP A 79 5.10 -11.89 4.35
CA ASP A 79 5.21 -13.09 3.49
C ASP A 79 5.44 -12.78 2.00
N LYS A 80 5.57 -11.50 1.61
CA LYS A 80 5.97 -11.09 0.25
C LYS A 80 7.21 -10.18 0.32
N SER A 81 8.38 -10.76 0.58
CA SER A 81 9.70 -10.13 0.41
C SER A 81 10.72 -11.12 -0.13
#